data_AF-A0A0D2QP91-F1
#
_entry.id   AF-A0A0D2QP91-F1
#
_cell.length_a   1.000
_cell.length_b   1.000
_cell.length_c   1.000
_cell.angle_alpha   90.00
_cell.angle_beta   90.00
_cell.angle_gamma   90.00
#
_symmetry.space_group_name_H-M   'P 1'
#
loop_
_entity.id
_entity.type
_entity.pdbx_description
1 polymer ?
#
loop_
_entity_poly.entity_id
_entity_poly.type
_entity_poly.pdbx_seq_one_letter_code
_entity_poly.pdbx_strand_id
1 'polypeptide(L)'
;MASSLNLTTLSLTLPIPHPHPHPHPRPSSSIRLPRGSLQLPQFNKVRKALKLSSSQTISAFPSFASKALPAFSPAPLTLQSPTVFAAKGYKMKTHKASAKRFRVTGRGKIVRRRAGKQHLLAKKNTKRKLRLSKMHAVSRSDYDNVIGALPYLKVNRNAK
;
A
#
# COMPACT_ATOMS: atom_id res chain seq x y z
N MET A 1 -30.26 76.74 31.82
CA MET A 1 -28.81 76.64 32.04
C MET A 1 -28.40 75.20 31.85
N ALA A 2 -27.46 74.97 30.93
CA ALA A 2 -26.68 73.75 30.66
C ALA A 2 -27.43 72.47 30.22
N SER A 3 -26.93 71.59 29.36
CA SER A 3 -25.93 71.60 28.27
C SER A 3 -26.06 70.19 27.68
N SER A 4 -26.55 70.03 26.44
CA SER A 4 -26.59 68.73 25.77
C SER A 4 -25.23 68.45 25.10
N LEU A 5 -24.49 67.47 25.61
CA LEU A 5 -23.22 67.02 25.05
C LEU A 5 -23.48 66.13 23.83
N ASN A 6 -23.23 66.64 22.63
CA ASN A 6 -23.15 65.82 21.42
C ASN A 6 -21.71 65.35 21.24
N LEU A 7 -21.49 64.03 21.34
CA LEU A 7 -20.22 63.38 21.02
C LEU A 7 -20.14 63.13 19.50
N THR A 8 -19.32 63.92 18.82
CA THR A 8 -18.98 63.74 17.41
C THR A 8 -17.99 62.58 17.27
N THR A 9 -18.46 61.44 16.76
CA THR A 9 -17.61 60.30 16.39
C THR A 9 -17.05 60.54 14.99
N LEU A 10 -15.80 61.00 14.91
CA LEU A 10 -15.05 61.05 13.65
C LEU A 10 -14.60 59.63 13.27
N SER A 11 -15.28 59.01 12.32
CA SER A 11 -14.84 57.77 11.68
C SER A 11 -13.72 58.07 10.68
N LEU A 12 -12.47 57.84 11.07
CA LEU A 12 -11.31 57.82 10.17
C LEU A 12 -11.29 56.48 9.41
N THR A 13 -11.85 56.48 8.20
CA THR A 13 -11.77 55.36 7.27
C THR A 13 -10.43 55.43 6.52
N LEU A 14 -9.44 54.67 6.97
CA LEU A 14 -8.19 54.47 6.22
C LEU A 14 -8.47 53.60 4.97
N PRO A 15 -8.09 54.03 3.75
CA PRO A 15 -8.23 53.18 2.57
C PRO A 15 -7.17 52.08 2.58
N ILE A 16 -7.61 50.83 2.63
CA ILE A 16 -6.77 49.64 2.47
C ILE A 16 -6.32 49.57 0.99
N PRO A 17 -5.02 49.51 0.68
CA PRO A 17 -4.57 49.37 -0.70
C PRO A 17 -4.85 47.96 -1.23
N HIS A 18 -5.59 47.89 -2.34
CA HIS A 18 -5.80 46.65 -3.08
C HIS A 18 -4.51 46.20 -3.78
N PRO A 19 -4.13 44.91 -3.75
CA PRO A 19 -2.97 44.43 -4.48
C PRO A 19 -3.27 44.34 -6.00
N HIS A 20 -2.44 44.99 -6.80
CA HIS A 20 -2.41 44.86 -8.26
C HIS A 20 -2.06 43.43 -8.68
N PRO A 21 -2.75 42.81 -9.65
CA PRO A 21 -2.34 41.52 -10.19
C PRO A 21 -1.21 41.71 -11.21
N HIS A 22 -0.05 41.12 -10.94
CA HIS A 22 1.02 40.99 -11.93
C HIS A 22 0.63 39.96 -13.02
N PRO A 23 0.79 40.26 -14.31
CA PRO A 23 0.59 39.28 -15.37
C PRO A 23 1.82 38.37 -15.48
N HIS A 24 1.65 37.08 -15.20
CA HIS A 24 2.66 36.07 -15.51
C HIS A 24 2.67 35.74 -17.01
N PRO A 25 3.85 35.65 -17.67
CA PRO A 25 3.92 35.26 -19.06
C PRO A 25 3.58 33.77 -19.21
N ARG A 26 2.65 33.46 -20.12
CA ARG A 26 2.32 32.09 -20.54
C ARG A 26 3.38 31.62 -21.56
N PRO A 27 4.01 30.45 -21.39
CA PRO A 27 4.81 29.87 -22.47
C PRO A 27 3.89 29.19 -23.48
N SER A 28 3.83 29.77 -24.68
CA SER A 28 3.25 29.17 -25.88
C SER A 28 4.31 28.28 -26.54
N SER A 29 4.32 26.99 -26.23
CA SER A 29 5.07 26.01 -27.02
C SER A 29 4.16 24.84 -27.41
N SER A 30 3.47 25.02 -28.54
CA SER A 30 2.76 23.96 -29.24
C SER A 30 3.75 23.01 -29.90
N ILE A 31 4.22 21.98 -29.18
CA ILE A 31 4.90 20.85 -29.81
C ILE A 31 3.84 19.93 -30.40
N ARG A 32 3.66 20.04 -31.71
CA ARG A 32 2.82 19.17 -32.53
C ARG A 32 3.54 17.83 -32.70
N LEU A 33 3.10 16.78 -32.00
CA LEU A 33 3.57 15.41 -32.22
C LEU A 33 2.88 14.81 -33.47
N PRO A 34 3.61 14.06 -34.32
CA PRO A 34 3.02 13.41 -35.48
C PRO A 34 2.09 12.27 -35.02
N ARG A 35 0.91 12.19 -35.65
CA ARG A 35 -0.01 11.05 -35.53
C ARG A 35 0.63 9.84 -36.21
N GLY A 36 1.38 9.05 -35.44
CA GLY A 36 1.74 7.69 -35.82
C GLY A 36 0.52 6.78 -35.66
N SER A 37 0.05 6.21 -36.76
CA SER A 37 -0.98 5.18 -36.77
C SER A 37 -0.40 3.88 -36.23
N LEU A 38 -0.71 3.54 -34.98
CA LEU A 38 -0.44 2.20 -34.44
C LEU A 38 -1.50 1.23 -34.99
N GLN A 39 -1.12 0.42 -35.97
CA GLN A 39 -1.86 -0.78 -36.37
C GLN A 39 -1.78 -1.81 -35.25
N LEU A 40 -2.94 -2.25 -34.74
CA LEU A 40 -3.05 -3.42 -33.87
C LEU A 40 -3.14 -4.68 -34.76
N PRO A 41 -2.44 -5.78 -34.45
CA PRO A 41 -2.61 -7.03 -35.17
C PRO A 41 -3.98 -7.63 -34.88
N GLN A 42 -4.69 -8.02 -35.94
CA GLN A 42 -5.94 -8.77 -35.87
C GLN A 42 -5.69 -10.16 -35.30
N PHE A 43 -6.29 -10.45 -34.15
CA PHE A 43 -6.37 -11.80 -33.60
C PHE A 43 -7.41 -12.60 -34.39
N ASN A 44 -6.96 -13.43 -35.33
CA ASN A 44 -7.81 -14.42 -35.98
C ASN A 44 -8.11 -15.58 -35.02
N LYS A 45 -9.40 -15.85 -34.90
CA LYS A 45 -10.00 -16.83 -33.99
C LYS A 45 -10.17 -18.18 -34.71
N VAL A 46 -9.66 -19.22 -34.05
CA VAL A 46 -10.11 -20.63 -34.09
C VAL A 46 -10.03 -21.37 -35.42
N ARG A 47 -9.27 -22.48 -35.42
CA ARG A 47 -9.71 -23.80 -35.89
C ARG A 47 -8.79 -24.92 -35.39
N LYS A 48 -9.34 -26.13 -35.48
CA LYS A 48 -9.09 -27.35 -34.72
C LYS A 48 -7.77 -28.08 -35.05
N ALA A 49 -7.30 -28.79 -34.01
CA ALA A 49 -6.76 -30.15 -33.97
C ALA A 49 -5.76 -30.63 -35.04
N LEU A 50 -4.56 -31.01 -34.57
CA LEU A 50 -3.81 -32.14 -35.10
C LEU A 50 -3.22 -32.95 -33.93
N LYS A 51 -3.77 -34.14 -33.73
CA LYS A 51 -3.18 -35.21 -32.92
C LYS A 51 -2.02 -35.80 -33.74
N LEU A 52 -0.79 -35.58 -33.33
CA LEU A 52 0.37 -36.29 -33.89
C LEU A 52 0.82 -37.33 -32.87
N SER A 53 0.31 -38.55 -33.08
CA SER A 53 0.92 -39.80 -32.64
C SER A 53 2.01 -40.12 -33.64
N SER A 54 3.25 -40.31 -33.19
CA SER A 54 4.27 -40.98 -33.99
C SER A 54 5.42 -41.44 -33.10
N SER A 55 5.34 -42.72 -32.75
CA SER A 55 6.43 -43.57 -32.30
C SER A 55 7.60 -43.52 -33.28
N GLN A 56 8.84 -43.40 -32.79
CA GLN A 56 9.99 -44.08 -33.40
C GLN A 56 11.21 -44.07 -32.47
N THR A 57 11.54 -45.28 -32.08
CA THR A 57 12.74 -45.78 -31.42
C THR A 57 13.99 -45.49 -32.27
N ILE A 58 15.04 -44.90 -31.69
CA ILE A 58 16.41 -45.11 -32.16
C ILE A 58 17.24 -45.59 -30.98
N SER A 59 17.84 -46.74 -31.25
CA SER A 59 18.66 -47.63 -30.46
C SER A 59 19.83 -47.00 -29.71
N ALA A 60 20.06 -47.56 -28.53
CA ALA A 60 21.34 -48.02 -27.98
C ALA A 60 22.40 -46.98 -27.61
N PHE A 61 22.51 -46.72 -26.29
CA PHE A 61 23.80 -46.55 -25.62
C PHE A 61 23.76 -47.26 -24.24
N PRO A 62 24.89 -47.82 -23.79
CA PRO A 62 24.91 -48.93 -22.83
C PRO A 62 24.61 -48.46 -21.41
N SER A 63 23.91 -49.32 -20.68
CA SER A 63 23.72 -49.29 -19.24
C SER A 63 25.06 -49.23 -18.52
N PHE A 64 25.49 -48.02 -18.12
CA PHE A 64 26.55 -47.86 -17.14
C PHE A 64 26.02 -48.34 -15.79
N ALA A 65 26.58 -49.44 -15.32
CA ALA A 65 26.25 -50.09 -14.07
C ALA A 65 26.20 -49.07 -12.92
N SER A 66 25.08 -49.05 -12.20
CA SER A 66 24.89 -48.33 -10.96
C SER A 66 25.85 -48.87 -9.90
N LYS A 67 27.05 -48.26 -9.80
CA LYS A 67 27.86 -48.43 -8.60
C LYS A 67 27.16 -47.63 -7.51
N ALA A 68 26.58 -48.34 -6.54
CA ALA A 68 25.82 -47.78 -5.44
C ALA A 68 26.62 -46.66 -4.77
N LEU A 69 26.14 -45.43 -4.90
CA LEU A 69 26.57 -44.35 -4.03
C LEU A 69 26.08 -44.70 -2.62
N PRO A 70 26.91 -44.56 -1.57
CA PRO A 70 26.47 -44.79 -0.21
C PRO A 70 25.27 -43.88 0.03
N ALA A 71 24.20 -44.45 0.56
CA ALA A 71 23.04 -43.71 1.01
C ALA A 71 23.53 -42.66 2.03
N PHE A 72 23.71 -41.43 1.57
CA PHE A 72 23.93 -40.27 2.42
C PHE A 72 22.60 -40.04 3.12
N SER A 73 22.35 -40.81 4.18
CA SER A 73 21.27 -40.53 5.12
C SER A 73 21.56 -39.14 5.67
N PRO A 74 20.79 -38.08 5.34
CA PRO A 74 20.97 -36.83 6.02
C PRO A 74 20.60 -37.12 7.48
N ALA A 75 21.62 -37.24 8.33
CA ALA A 75 21.43 -37.26 9.76
C ALA A 75 20.50 -36.09 10.10
N PRO A 76 19.45 -36.29 10.90
CA PRO A 76 18.53 -35.23 11.24
C PRO A 76 19.35 -34.15 11.93
N LEU A 77 19.69 -33.08 11.19
CA LEU A 77 20.27 -31.88 11.76
C LEU A 77 19.15 -31.27 12.58
N THR A 78 19.04 -31.69 13.84
CA THR A 78 18.29 -30.99 14.87
C THR A 78 18.79 -29.57 14.86
N LEU A 79 18.01 -28.69 14.24
CA LEU A 79 18.26 -27.28 14.18
C LEU A 79 18.24 -26.79 15.63
N GLN A 80 19.43 -26.64 16.20
CA GLN A 80 19.64 -26.05 17.52
C GLN A 80 19.04 -24.65 17.42
N SER A 81 17.81 -24.50 17.92
CA SER A 81 17.18 -23.19 18.03
C SER A 81 18.16 -22.30 18.80
N PRO A 82 18.54 -21.12 18.29
CA PRO A 82 19.42 -20.24 19.05
C PRO A 82 18.71 -19.95 20.37
N THR A 83 19.19 -20.57 21.45
CA THR A 83 18.70 -20.36 22.80
C THR A 83 19.03 -18.92 23.15
N VAL A 84 18.06 -18.02 22.94
CA VAL A 84 18.18 -16.62 23.32
C VAL A 84 18.28 -16.61 24.84
N PHE A 85 19.50 -16.47 25.37
CA PHE A 85 19.77 -16.35 26.78
C PHE A 85 19.16 -15.03 27.26
N ALA A 86 17.91 -15.09 27.71
CA ALA A 86 17.24 -13.97 28.30
C ALA A 86 17.90 -13.64 29.64
N ALA A 87 18.65 -12.55 29.71
CA ALA A 87 18.95 -11.91 30.99
C ALA A 87 17.63 -11.69 31.76
N LYS A 88 17.67 -11.88 33.08
CA LYS A 88 16.52 -11.90 34.02
C LYS A 88 15.27 -11.16 33.48
N GLY A 89 14.29 -11.95 33.04
CA GLY A 89 12.94 -11.52 32.70
C GLY A 89 12.77 -10.89 31.31
N TYR A 90 12.93 -11.65 30.23
CA TYR A 90 12.55 -11.18 28.88
C TYR A 90 11.04 -10.91 28.81
N LYS A 91 10.68 -9.64 28.63
CA LYS A 91 9.32 -9.20 28.30
C LYS A 91 9.20 -9.00 26.79
N MET A 92 8.08 -9.44 26.21
CA MET A 92 7.81 -9.24 24.78
C MET A 92 7.91 -7.76 24.42
N LYS A 93 8.54 -7.44 23.28
CA LYS A 93 8.63 -6.07 22.78
C LYS A 93 7.53 -5.80 21.76
N THR A 94 6.95 -4.60 21.81
CA THR A 94 5.98 -4.15 20.80
C THR A 94 6.68 -3.67 19.55
N HIS A 95 6.25 -4.13 18.37
CA HIS A 95 6.74 -3.62 17.09
C HIS A 95 6.21 -2.19 16.85
N LYS A 96 7.07 -1.19 17.10
CA LYS A 96 6.68 0.22 17.09
C LYS A 96 6.17 0.72 15.73
N ALA A 97 6.69 0.21 14.62
CA ALA A 97 6.20 0.58 13.30
C ALA A 97 4.76 0.12 13.05
N SER A 98 4.37 -1.07 13.55
CA SER A 98 2.97 -1.53 13.53
C SER A 98 2.10 -0.69 14.45
N ALA A 99 2.59 -0.36 15.65
CA ALA A 99 1.84 0.43 16.63
C ALA A 99 1.48 1.84 16.11
N LYS A 100 2.34 2.45 15.29
CA LYS A 100 2.06 3.75 14.64
C LYS A 100 0.98 3.67 13.55
N ARG A 101 0.70 2.49 13.01
CA ARG A 101 -0.18 2.28 11.84
C ARG A 101 -1.57 1.77 12.22
N PHE A 102 -1.66 0.92 13.24
CA PHE A 102 -2.90 0.26 13.66
C PHE A 102 -3.35 0.76 15.03
N ARG A 103 -4.66 0.91 15.21
CA ARG A 103 -5.26 1.23 16.51
C ARG A 103 -6.54 0.43 16.73
N VAL A 104 -6.97 0.37 17.98
CA VAL A 104 -8.20 -0.33 18.36
C VAL A 104 -9.29 0.69 18.70
N THR A 105 -10.52 0.36 18.32
CA THR A 105 -11.73 1.10 18.72
C THR A 105 -12.17 0.67 20.13
N GLY A 106 -13.03 1.45 20.81
CA GLY A 106 -13.51 1.06 22.15
C GLY A 106 -14.17 -0.33 22.21
N ARG A 107 -14.79 -0.77 21.12
CA ARG A 107 -15.38 -2.13 21.00
C ARG A 107 -14.37 -3.26 20.76
N GLY A 108 -13.10 -2.93 20.51
CA GLY A 108 -12.04 -3.93 20.28
C GLY A 108 -11.70 -4.24 18.82
N LYS A 109 -12.25 -3.51 17.83
CA LYS A 109 -11.90 -3.71 16.40
C LYS A 109 -10.61 -3.00 16.03
N ILE A 110 -9.76 -3.65 15.22
CA ILE A 110 -8.54 -3.07 14.66
C ILE A 110 -8.87 -2.22 13.42
N VAL A 111 -8.43 -0.98 13.41
CA VAL A 111 -8.62 -0.04 12.29
C VAL A 111 -7.30 0.55 11.81
N ARG A 112 -7.26 0.89 10.52
CA ARG A 112 -6.14 1.53 9.82
C ARG A 112 -6.60 2.64 8.88
N ARG A 113 -5.67 3.48 8.44
CA ARG A 113 -5.89 4.40 7.32
C ARG A 113 -5.85 3.64 5.98
N ARG A 114 -6.53 4.18 4.97
CA ARG A 114 -6.38 3.70 3.58
C ARG A 114 -5.18 4.39 2.91
N ALA A 115 -4.45 3.66 2.07
CA ALA A 115 -3.25 4.16 1.40
C ALA A 115 -3.59 5.03 0.18
N GLY A 116 -2.63 5.87 -0.24
CA GLY A 116 -2.69 6.57 -1.54
C GLY A 116 -3.34 7.96 -1.53
N LYS A 117 -3.38 8.66 -0.38
CA LYS A 117 -3.89 10.05 -0.25
C LYS A 117 -2.80 11.08 0.11
N GLN A 118 -1.54 10.84 -0.28
CA GLN A 118 -0.42 11.76 0.00
C GLN A 118 -0.14 12.70 -1.19
N HIS A 119 0.13 12.16 -2.37
CA HIS A 119 0.46 12.90 -3.59
C HIS A 119 -0.44 12.48 -4.78
N LEU A 120 -0.35 13.22 -5.90
CA LEU A 120 -1.14 13.03 -7.13
C LEU A 120 -2.65 12.99 -6.85
N LEU A 121 -3.14 13.99 -6.12
CA LEU A 121 -4.55 14.11 -5.74
C LEU A 121 -5.40 14.73 -6.85
N ALA A 122 -4.83 15.55 -7.73
CA ALA A 122 -5.52 16.22 -8.82
C ALA A 122 -6.20 15.22 -9.78
N LYS A 123 -5.48 14.16 -10.19
CA LYS A 123 -6.02 13.10 -11.06
C LYS A 123 -7.03 12.16 -10.39
N LYS A 124 -7.31 12.32 -9.09
CA LYS A 124 -8.23 11.46 -8.34
C LYS A 124 -9.56 12.19 -8.17
N ASN A 125 -10.64 11.59 -8.67
CA ASN A 125 -12.00 12.07 -8.42
C ASN A 125 -12.26 12.26 -6.90
N THR A 126 -13.03 13.29 -6.55
CA THR A 126 -13.44 13.62 -5.18
C THR A 126 -14.05 12.43 -4.43
N LYS A 127 -14.89 11.61 -5.06
CA LYS A 127 -15.44 10.37 -4.47
C LYS A 127 -14.34 9.42 -4.01
N ARG A 128 -13.27 9.26 -4.81
CA ARG A 128 -12.09 8.45 -4.45
C ARG A 128 -11.33 9.07 -3.28
N LYS A 129 -11.10 10.39 -3.29
CA LYS A 129 -10.41 11.11 -2.20
C LYS A 129 -11.15 10.98 -0.87
N LEU A 130 -12.48 11.08 -0.87
CA LEU A 130 -13.33 10.90 0.31
C LEU A 130 -13.22 9.48 0.87
N ARG A 131 -13.30 8.47 -0.01
CA ARG A 131 -13.12 7.07 0.38
C ARG A 131 -11.77 6.80 1.05
N LEU A 132 -10.69 7.43 0.56
CA LEU A 132 -9.35 7.25 1.13
C LEU A 132 -9.13 7.97 2.47
N SER A 133 -9.92 9.00 2.80
CA SER A 133 -9.83 9.67 4.12
C SER A 133 -10.35 8.83 5.28
N LYS A 134 -11.34 7.97 5.02
CA LYS A 134 -12.04 7.24 6.07
C LYS A 134 -11.15 6.14 6.66
N MET A 135 -11.27 5.94 7.98
CA MET A 135 -10.69 4.79 8.65
C MET A 135 -11.36 3.51 8.17
N HIS A 136 -10.60 2.43 8.13
CA HIS A 136 -11.06 1.14 7.64
C HIS A 136 -10.68 0.02 8.59
N ALA A 137 -11.55 -0.96 8.75
CA ALA A 137 -11.23 -2.19 9.47
C ALA A 137 -10.11 -2.97 8.73
N VAL A 138 -9.27 -3.66 9.50
CA VAL A 138 -8.30 -4.58 8.90
C VAL A 138 -9.05 -5.82 8.36
N SER A 139 -8.53 -6.44 7.30
CA SER A 139 -9.05 -7.69 6.75
C SER A 139 -8.74 -8.84 7.70
N ARG A 140 -9.64 -9.83 7.80
CA ARG A 140 -9.48 -10.92 8.76
C ARG A 140 -8.17 -11.69 8.59
N SER A 141 -7.71 -11.87 7.36
CA SER A 141 -6.45 -12.56 7.03
C SER A 141 -5.21 -11.91 7.66
N ASP A 142 -5.23 -10.60 7.91
CA ASP A 142 -4.07 -9.87 8.45
C ASP A 142 -4.07 -9.79 9.98
N TYR A 143 -5.13 -10.27 10.65
CA TYR A 143 -5.28 -10.10 12.10
C TYR A 143 -4.15 -10.77 12.87
N ASP A 144 -3.80 -12.00 12.50
CA ASP A 144 -2.80 -12.77 13.26
C ASP A 144 -1.41 -12.12 13.17
N ASN A 145 -1.05 -11.58 11.99
CA ASN A 145 0.17 -10.81 11.79
C ASN A 145 0.21 -9.54 12.66
N VAL A 146 -0.90 -8.81 12.75
CA VAL A 146 -0.97 -7.57 13.53
C VAL A 146 -0.93 -7.86 15.04
N ILE A 147 -1.66 -8.88 15.49
CA ILE A 147 -1.72 -9.26 16.91
C ILE A 147 -0.37 -9.80 17.38
N GLY A 148 0.29 -10.64 16.59
CA GLY A 148 1.64 -11.13 16.92
C GLY A 148 2.67 -10.01 17.06
N ALA A 149 2.58 -8.97 16.23
CA ALA A 149 3.47 -7.80 16.31
C ALA A 149 3.16 -6.85 17.49
N LEU A 150 1.93 -6.91 18.02
CA LEU A 150 1.41 -5.99 19.03
C LEU A 150 0.87 -6.75 20.26
N PRO A 151 1.75 -7.40 21.05
CA PRO A 151 1.36 -8.34 22.10
C PRO A 151 0.54 -7.71 23.24
N TYR A 152 0.70 -6.41 23.49
CA TYR A 152 -0.01 -5.70 24.57
C TYR A 152 -1.28 -4.96 24.09
N LEU A 153 -1.68 -5.14 22.83
CA LEU A 153 -2.86 -4.48 22.28
C LEU A 153 -4.12 -5.32 22.55
N LYS A 154 -5.06 -4.78 23.32
CA LYS A 154 -6.34 -5.45 23.62
C LYS A 154 -7.26 -5.44 22.40
N VAL A 155 -7.58 -6.61 21.85
CA VAL A 155 -8.41 -6.78 20.63
C VAL A 155 -9.56 -7.74 20.92
N ASN A 156 -10.75 -7.44 20.40
CA ASN A 156 -11.89 -8.36 20.39
C ASN A 156 -12.12 -8.90 18.97
N ARG A 157 -11.88 -10.21 18.76
CA ARG A 157 -12.00 -10.88 17.46
C ARG A 157 -13.44 -10.98 16.94
N ASN A 158 -14.44 -10.80 17.81
CA ASN A 158 -15.86 -10.95 17.52
C ASN A 158 -16.57 -9.60 17.33
N ALA A 159 -15.87 -8.48 17.52
CA ALA A 159 -16.45 -7.16 17.37
C ALA A 159 -16.82 -6.90 15.89
N LYS A 160 -18.11 -6.90 15.60
CA LYS A 160 -18.70 -6.74 14.26
C LYS A 160 -19.06 -5.31 13.95
#